data_AF-A0A2D6WRD6-F1
#
_entry.id   AF-A0A2D6WRD6-F1
#
_cell.length_a   1.000
_cell.length_b   1.000
_cell.length_c   1.000
_cell.angle_alpha   90.00
_cell.angle_beta   90.00
_cell.angle_gamma   90.00
#
_symmetry.space_group_name_H-M   'P 1'
#
loop_
_entity.id
_entity.type
_entity.pdbx_description
1 polymer ?
#
loop_
_entity_poly.entity_id
_entity_poly.type
_entity_poly.pdbx_seq_one_letter_code
_entity_poly.pdbx_strand_id
1 'polypeptide(L)'
;MGVLKTPRDHPSIVLDAAAVHLVKTSRRHRLPIPSEGKETVCRKCWAHHVHSNRFRVRIKHGQRIKTCLKCGSVRRFGGGPKHHRLNNQGEE
;
A
#
# COMPACT_ATOMS: atom_id res chain seq x y z
N MET A 1 -6.55 4.24 18.40
CA MET A 1 -5.18 3.69 18.41
C MET A 1 -5.17 2.38 17.63
N GLY A 2 -4.19 2.12 16.76
CA GLY A 2 -4.13 0.86 16.03
C GLY A 2 -2.69 0.50 15.71
N VAL A 3 -2.33 -0.77 15.89
CA VAL A 3 -0.98 -1.34 15.72
C VAL A 3 -0.33 -0.95 14.37
N LEU A 4 -1.13 -0.76 13.32
CA LEU A 4 -0.67 -0.39 11.99
C LEU A 4 -0.26 1.10 11.86
N LYS A 5 -0.60 1.95 12.84
CA LYS A 5 -0.19 3.37 12.88
C LYS A 5 1.21 3.55 13.48
N THR A 6 1.62 2.67 14.38
CA THR A 6 2.92 2.70 15.06
C THR A 6 3.71 1.41 14.82
N PRO A 7 4.12 1.17 13.56
CA PRO A 7 4.71 -0.10 13.17
C PRO A 7 6.15 -0.32 13.68
N ARG A 8 6.80 0.68 14.25
CA ARG A 8 8.16 0.56 14.78
C ARG A 8 8.18 -0.04 16.20
N ASP A 9 7.06 0.03 16.90
CA ASP A 9 6.96 -0.36 18.32
C ASP A 9 6.53 -1.82 18.50
N HIS A 10 6.28 -2.54 17.41
CA HIS A 10 5.68 -3.86 17.42
C HIS A 10 6.50 -4.86 16.60
N PRO A 11 6.56 -6.15 17.02
CA PRO A 11 7.24 -7.18 16.25
C PRO A 11 6.52 -7.47 14.93
N SER A 12 7.28 -7.89 13.92
CA SER A 12 6.79 -8.13 12.56
C SER A 12 5.63 -9.13 12.47
N ILE A 13 5.58 -10.12 13.35
CA ILE A 13 4.51 -11.12 13.42
C ILE A 13 3.16 -10.48 13.76
N VAL A 14 3.16 -9.57 14.75
CA VAL A 14 1.95 -8.87 15.19
C VAL A 14 1.45 -7.94 14.09
N LEU A 15 2.38 -7.28 13.38
CA LEU A 15 2.06 -6.43 12.23
C LEU A 15 1.45 -7.20 11.06
N ASP A 16 2.01 -8.37 10.74
CA ASP A 16 1.48 -9.24 9.69
C ASP A 16 0.09 -9.77 10.08
N ALA A 17 -0.12 -10.18 11.33
CA ALA A 17 -1.44 -10.58 11.82
C ALA A 17 -2.45 -9.44 11.74
N ALA A 18 -2.10 -8.25 12.23
CA ALA A 18 -2.95 -7.06 12.18
C ALA A 18 -3.32 -6.68 10.74
N ALA A 19 -2.37 -6.77 9.80
CA ALA A 19 -2.62 -6.51 8.39
C ALA A 19 -3.61 -7.52 7.78
N VAL A 20 -3.46 -8.80 8.09
CA VAL A 20 -4.40 -9.85 7.67
C VAL A 20 -5.79 -9.60 8.23
N HIS A 21 -5.91 -9.28 9.53
CA HIS A 21 -7.18 -8.96 10.17
C HIS A 21 -7.83 -7.73 9.54
N LEU A 22 -7.08 -6.64 9.31
CA LEU A 22 -7.58 -5.45 8.65
C LEU A 22 -8.19 -5.78 7.28
N VAL A 23 -7.49 -6.55 6.44
CA VAL A 23 -7.96 -6.93 5.11
C VAL A 23 -9.20 -7.83 5.20
N LYS A 24 -9.20 -8.82 6.11
CA LYS A 24 -10.33 -9.74 6.30
C LYS A 24 -11.58 -9.01 6.78
N THR A 25 -11.46 -8.15 7.79
CA THR A 25 -12.56 -7.35 8.34
C THR A 25 -13.10 -6.38 7.28
N SER A 26 -12.23 -5.63 6.61
CA SER A 26 -12.61 -4.74 5.51
C SER A 26 -13.39 -5.47 4.41
N ARG A 27 -12.93 -6.66 3.99
CA ARG A 27 -13.63 -7.47 2.98
C ARG A 27 -14.98 -7.99 3.48
N ARG A 28 -15.03 -8.53 4.70
CA ARG A 28 -16.25 -9.07 5.31
C ARG A 28 -17.36 -8.02 5.40
N HIS A 29 -16.99 -6.82 5.82
CA HIS A 29 -17.94 -5.72 6.04
C HIS A 29 -18.05 -4.77 4.83
N ARG A 30 -17.39 -5.10 3.70
CA ARG A 30 -17.33 -4.26 2.50
C ARG A 30 -16.89 -2.81 2.77
N LEU A 31 -16.06 -2.62 3.80
CA LEU A 31 -15.52 -1.32 4.17
C LEU A 31 -14.26 -1.04 3.37
N PRO A 32 -14.01 0.20 2.93
CA PRO A 32 -12.75 0.56 2.32
C PRO A 32 -11.61 0.41 3.34
N ILE A 33 -10.46 -0.13 2.90
CA ILE A 33 -9.26 -0.10 3.73
C ILE A 33 -8.85 1.37 3.94
N PRO A 34 -8.52 1.80 5.17
CA PRO A 34 -8.01 3.15 5.44
C PRO A 34 -6.78 3.49 4.59
N SER A 35 -6.61 4.75 4.19
CA SER A 35 -5.51 5.18 3.30
C SER A 35 -4.13 4.77 3.81
N GLU A 36 -3.93 4.83 5.13
CA GLU A 36 -2.70 4.42 5.80
C GLU A 36 -2.43 2.91 5.61
N GLY A 37 -3.47 2.09 5.67
CA GLY A 37 -3.43 0.65 5.40
C GLY A 37 -3.30 0.33 3.90
N LYS A 38 -3.85 1.17 3.02
CA LYS A 38 -3.85 0.93 1.57
C LYS A 38 -2.43 0.85 1.00
N GLU A 39 -1.51 1.64 1.54
CA GLU A 39 -0.12 1.67 1.06
C GLU A 39 0.76 0.66 1.77
N THR A 40 0.50 0.42 3.04
CA THR A 40 1.35 -0.39 3.94
C THR A 40 1.07 -1.88 3.85
N VAL A 41 -0.02 -2.33 3.23
CA VAL A 41 -0.36 -3.77 3.14
C VAL A 41 -0.31 -4.28 1.69
N CYS A 42 0.27 -5.47 1.50
CA CYS A 42 0.21 -6.18 0.23
C CYS A 42 -1.20 -6.74 -0.02
N ARG A 43 -1.82 -6.46 -1.17
CA ARG A 43 -3.18 -6.95 -1.46
C ARG A 43 -3.25 -8.43 -1.84
N LYS A 44 -2.11 -9.03 -2.22
CA LYS A 44 -2.01 -10.45 -2.62
C LYS A 44 -1.75 -11.37 -1.42
N CYS A 45 -0.64 -11.17 -0.71
CA CYS A 45 -0.23 -12.03 0.40
C CYS A 45 -0.52 -11.46 1.80
N TRP A 46 -1.13 -10.26 1.87
CA TRP A 46 -1.51 -9.56 3.12
C TRP A 46 -0.36 -9.28 4.09
N ALA A 47 0.89 -9.41 3.63
CA ALA A 47 2.06 -9.03 4.42
C ALA A 47 2.14 -7.51 4.60
N HIS A 48 2.66 -7.11 5.75
CA HIS A 48 2.89 -5.71 6.07
C HIS A 48 4.23 -5.23 5.48
N HIS A 49 4.17 -4.07 4.81
CA HIS A 49 5.28 -3.35 4.22
C HIS A 49 5.80 -2.24 5.16
N VAL A 50 6.15 -2.59 6.41
CA VAL A 50 6.81 -1.64 7.34
C VAL A 50 8.26 -1.45 6.97
N HIS A 51 8.97 -2.57 6.86
CA HIS A 51 10.42 -2.59 6.73
C HIS A 51 10.82 -2.61 5.26
N SER A 52 11.85 -1.84 4.92
CA SER A 52 12.40 -1.72 3.56
C SER A 52 12.86 -3.07 2.98
N ASN A 53 13.17 -4.07 3.83
CA ASN A 53 13.51 -5.42 3.39
C ASN A 53 12.29 -6.25 2.91
N ARG A 54 11.06 -5.83 3.21
CA ARG A 54 9.81 -6.53 2.80
C ARG A 54 9.24 -6.00 1.48
N PHE A 55 9.64 -4.81 1.06
CA PHE A 55 9.11 -4.17 -0.14
C PHE A 55 10.13 -3.25 -0.80
N ARG A 56 10.07 -3.15 -2.12
CA ARG A 56 10.90 -2.24 -2.90
C ARG A 56 10.05 -1.12 -3.48
N VAL A 57 10.44 0.13 -3.26
CA VAL A 57 9.81 1.30 -3.91
C VAL A 57 10.75 1.83 -4.99
N ARG A 58 10.21 2.08 -6.18
CA ARG A 58 10.88 2.78 -7.27
C ARG A 58 10.00 3.93 -7.72
N ILE A 59 10.59 5.08 -8.02
CA ILE A 59 9.88 6.20 -8.63
C ILE A 59 10.28 6.23 -10.11
N LYS A 60 9.32 6.11 -11.03
CA LYS A 60 9.56 6.11 -12.47
C LYS A 60 8.41 6.79 -13.21
N HIS A 61 8.73 7.76 -14.07
CA HIS A 61 7.75 8.54 -14.86
C HIS A 61 6.57 9.07 -14.01
N GLY A 62 6.86 9.72 -12.88
CA GLY A 62 5.84 10.27 -11.98
C GLY A 62 5.00 9.22 -11.24
N GLN A 63 5.34 7.93 -11.32
CA GLN A 63 4.68 6.87 -10.57
C GLN A 63 5.56 6.33 -9.46
N ARG A 64 4.94 6.05 -8.32
CA ARG A 64 5.53 5.26 -7.24
C ARG A 64 5.15 3.80 -7.43
N ILE A 65 6.14 2.97 -7.75
CA ILE A 65 6.01 1.54 -7.99
C ILE A 65 6.46 0.80 -6.72
N LYS A 66 5.51 0.18 -6.02
CA LYS A 66 5.75 -0.61 -4.81
C LYS A 66 5.68 -2.09 -5.15
N THR A 67 6.78 -2.81 -4.96
CA THR A 67 6.90 -4.25 -5.20
C THR A 67 7.02 -4.99 -3.88
N CYS A 68 6.18 -5.98 -3.65
CA CYS A 68 6.27 -6.86 -2.49
C CYS A 68 7.38 -7.88 -2.70
N LEU A 69 8.38 -7.91 -1.81
CA LEU A 69 9.49 -8.87 -1.89
C LEU A 69 9.11 -10.27 -1.38
N LYS A 70 7.96 -10.40 -0.70
CA LYS A 70 7.44 -11.72 -0.24
C LYS A 70 6.73 -12.50 -1.34
N CYS A 71 5.95 -11.84 -2.22
CA CYS A 71 5.11 -12.52 -3.22
C CYS A 71 5.25 -11.98 -4.66
N GLY A 72 6.12 -11.00 -4.88
CA GLY A 72 6.34 -10.38 -6.19
C GLY A 72 5.23 -9.44 -6.67
N SER A 73 4.14 -9.24 -5.89
CA SER A 73 3.05 -8.36 -6.31
C SER A 73 3.52 -6.91 -6.48
N VAL A 74 3.21 -6.31 -7.63
CA VAL A 74 3.54 -4.92 -7.96
C VAL A 74 2.29 -4.06 -7.90
N ARG A 75 2.38 -2.93 -7.21
CA ARG A 75 1.34 -1.89 -7.18
C ARG A 75 1.94 -0.56 -7.61
N ARG A 76 1.16 0.20 -8.37
CA ARG A 76 1.55 1.51 -8.90
C ARG A 76 0.62 2.56 -8.31
N PHE A 77 1.18 3.66 -7.86
CA PHE A 77 0.47 4.80 -7.31
C PHE A 77 0.84 6.05 -8.11
N GLY A 78 -0.13 6.93 -8.36
CA GLY A 78 -0.01 8.09 -9.24
C GLY A 78 -0.55 7.83 -10.65
N GLY A 79 -0.71 8.89 -11.44
CA GLY A 79 -1.46 8.84 -12.70
C GLY A 79 -0.68 8.45 -13.94
N GLY A 80 0.55 7.96 -13.82
CA GLY A 80 1.23 7.35 -14.96
C GLY A 80 2.19 8.25 -15.74
N PRO A 81 2.87 7.72 -16.77
CA PRO A 81 3.80 8.47 -17.62
C PRO A 81 3.12 9.57 -18.43
N LYS A 82 1.78 9.53 -18.53
CA LYS A 82 0.93 10.47 -19.26
C LYS A 82 0.08 11.35 -18.33
N HIS A 83 0.36 11.38 -17.03
CA HIS A 83 -0.43 12.17 -16.06
C HIS A 83 -0.50 13.67 -16.42
N HIS A 84 0.57 14.21 -17.02
CA HIS A 84 0.60 15.61 -17.49
C HIS A 84 -0.44 15.95 -18.56
N ARG A 85 -1.02 14.95 -19.26
CA ARG A 85 -2.02 15.19 -20.31
C ARG A 85 -3.39 15.62 -19.78
N LEU A 86 -3.64 15.46 -18.49
CA LEU A 86 -4.92 15.81 -17.85
C LEU A 86 -5.01 17.30 -17.48
N ASN A 87 -3.89 18.04 -17.46
CA ASN A 87 -3.88 19.45 -17.07
C ASN A 87 -4.23 20.43 -18.22
N ASN A 88 -4.44 19.95 -19.45
CA ASN A 88 -4.72 20.80 -20.63
C ASN A 88 -6.21 20.85 -21.04
N GLN A 89 -7.15 20.57 -20.14
CA GLN A 89 -8.60 20.54 -20.45
C GLN A 89 -9.44 21.47 -19.54
N GLY A 90 -8.88 22.58 -19.06
CA GLY A 90 -9.58 23.44 -18.10
C GLY A 90 -9.20 24.93 -18.14
N GLU A 91 -8.94 25.48 -19.33
CA GLU A 91 -8.86 26.92 -19.55
C GLU A 91 -9.82 27.28 -20.70
N GLU A 92 -11.12 27.41 -20.39
CA GLU A 92 -12.12 28.18 -21.15
C GLU A 92 -12.97 28.98 -20.16
#